data_AF-A0A3M1L0A1-F1
#
_entry.id   AF-A0A3M1L0A1-F1
#
_cell.length_a   1.000
_cell.length_b   1.000
_cell.length_c   1.000
_cell.angle_alpha   90.00
_cell.angle_beta   90.00
_cell.angle_gamma   90.00
#
_symmetry.space_group_name_H-M   'P 1'
#
loop_
_entity.id
_entity.type
_entity.pdbx_description
1 polymer ?
#
loop_
_entity_poly.entity_id
_entity_poly.type
_entity_poly.pdbx_seq_one_letter_code
_entity_poly.pdbx_strand_id
1 'polypeptide(L)'
;MCWSGACTPAPAETCDGADNDCDGTVDEGGNALCDDHNPCTADTCNGSGGCAHLDAQNLSCCGAGQVCWSGACTPAPAETCDGADNDCDGTIDEGGNALCDDHDSCTIDTCNGTGGCSHVFDPICQ
;
A
#
# COMPACT_ATOMS: atom_id res chain seq x y z
N MET A 1 6.78 -5.21 -42.35
CA MET A 1 7.48 -4.34 -43.32
C MET A 1 7.25 -2.89 -42.89
N CYS A 2 8.31 -2.21 -42.41
CA CYS A 2 8.23 -0.80 -42.05
C CYS A 2 8.28 0.05 -43.34
N TRP A 3 7.20 0.77 -43.64
CA TRP A 3 7.16 1.79 -44.69
C TRP A 3 6.91 3.12 -43.98
N SER A 4 7.83 4.08 -44.11
CA SER A 4 7.68 5.45 -43.58
C SER A 4 7.47 5.57 -42.06
N GLY A 5 8.34 4.95 -41.26
CA GLY A 5 8.40 5.22 -39.81
C GLY A 5 7.27 4.61 -38.99
N ALA A 6 6.55 3.62 -39.52
CA ALA A 6 5.63 2.81 -38.72
C ALA A 6 5.72 1.34 -39.16
N CYS A 7 5.98 0.46 -38.21
CA CYS A 7 5.83 -0.99 -38.38
C CYS A 7 4.38 -1.36 -38.01
N THR A 8 3.73 -2.25 -38.77
CA THR A 8 2.33 -2.65 -38.51
C THR A 8 2.18 -4.18 -38.49
N PRO A 9 1.59 -4.76 -37.41
CA PRO A 9 1.44 -4.14 -36.10
C PRO A 9 2.83 -3.83 -35.52
N ALA A 10 2.98 -2.64 -34.93
CA ALA A 10 4.20 -2.32 -34.20
C ALA A 10 4.24 -3.21 -32.95
N PRO A 11 5.40 -3.75 -32.55
CA PRO A 11 5.57 -4.37 -31.24
C PRO A 11 5.05 -3.45 -30.14
N ALA A 12 4.58 -4.00 -29.02
CA ALA A 12 4.40 -3.18 -27.82
C ALA A 12 5.77 -2.78 -27.28
N GLU A 13 5.87 -1.57 -26.74
CA GLU A 13 7.05 -1.17 -25.99
C GLU A 13 7.31 -2.05 -24.78
N THR A 14 8.58 -2.18 -24.46
CA THR A 14 9.11 -2.84 -23.27
C THR A 14 10.01 -1.85 -22.56
N CYS A 15 10.02 -1.86 -21.23
CA CYS A 15 11.00 -1.07 -20.48
C CYS A 15 12.42 -1.68 -20.64
N ASP A 16 13.09 -1.35 -21.74
CA ASP A 16 14.45 -1.82 -22.04
C ASP A 16 15.38 -0.70 -22.56
N GLY A 17 14.87 0.54 -22.65
CA GLY A 17 15.62 1.69 -23.14
C GLY A 17 15.81 1.69 -24.66
N ALA A 18 15.07 0.86 -25.39
CA ALA A 18 14.99 0.88 -26.85
C ALA A 18 13.61 1.34 -27.31
N ASP A 19 13.56 1.82 -28.54
CA ASP A 19 12.33 2.11 -29.29
C ASP A 19 11.94 0.81 -30.01
N ASN A 20 11.09 -0.01 -29.38
CA ASN A 20 10.72 -1.33 -29.90
C ASN A 20 9.73 -1.23 -31.08
N ASP A 21 8.94 -0.16 -31.10
CA ASP A 21 7.86 0.04 -32.05
C ASP A 21 8.25 0.96 -33.24
N CYS A 22 9.43 1.59 -33.13
CA CYS A 22 10.07 2.49 -34.08
C CYS A 22 9.29 3.80 -34.33
N ASP A 23 8.54 4.30 -33.35
CA ASP A 23 7.77 5.54 -33.45
C ASP A 23 8.58 6.81 -33.13
N GLY A 24 9.82 6.63 -32.66
CA GLY A 24 10.75 7.71 -32.31
C GLY A 24 10.68 8.14 -30.84
N THR A 25 9.87 7.49 -30.02
CA THR A 25 9.87 7.59 -28.56
C THR A 25 10.40 6.30 -27.95
N VAL A 26 10.89 6.39 -26.72
CA VAL A 26 11.52 5.27 -26.02
C VAL A 26 10.76 5.09 -24.72
N ASP A 27 10.34 3.85 -24.44
CA ASP A 27 9.63 3.47 -23.23
C ASP A 27 8.39 4.38 -22.95
N GLU A 28 7.58 4.77 -23.95
CA GLU A 28 6.50 5.76 -23.76
C GLU A 28 5.30 5.27 -22.93
N GLY A 29 5.27 3.98 -22.57
CA GLY A 29 4.40 3.46 -21.51
C GLY A 29 4.88 3.76 -20.09
N GLY A 30 6.12 4.24 -19.90
CA GLY A 30 6.70 4.58 -18.62
C GLY A 30 6.59 3.46 -17.60
N ASN A 31 6.21 3.79 -16.36
CA ASN A 31 6.07 2.80 -15.28
C ASN A 31 5.01 1.73 -15.55
N ALA A 32 4.00 2.01 -16.39
CA ALA A 32 2.96 1.04 -16.72
C ALA A 32 3.50 -0.16 -17.54
N LEU A 33 4.67 -0.03 -18.17
CA LEU A 33 5.38 -1.14 -18.81
C LEU A 33 5.86 -2.21 -17.82
N CYS A 34 5.88 -1.86 -16.53
CA CYS A 34 6.40 -2.69 -15.45
C CYS A 34 5.32 -3.11 -14.44
N ASP A 35 4.03 -2.92 -14.75
CA ASP A 35 2.94 -3.28 -13.84
C ASP A 35 2.84 -4.80 -13.65
N ASP A 36 3.26 -5.28 -12.48
CA ASP A 36 3.16 -6.69 -12.09
C ASP A 36 1.84 -7.02 -11.36
N HIS A 37 0.93 -6.04 -11.27
CA HIS A 37 -0.34 -6.09 -10.58
C HIS A 37 -0.22 -6.39 -9.07
N ASN A 38 0.94 -6.13 -8.48
CA ASN A 38 1.14 -6.25 -7.05
C ASN A 38 1.02 -4.88 -6.38
N PRO A 39 -0.07 -4.61 -5.64
CA PRO A 39 -0.24 -3.32 -4.94
C PRO A 39 0.81 -3.06 -3.85
N CYS A 40 1.60 -4.08 -3.48
CA CYS A 40 2.68 -3.96 -2.51
C CYS A 40 4.05 -3.72 -3.12
N THR A 41 4.12 -3.39 -4.40
CA THR A 41 5.33 -2.91 -5.07
C THR A 41 5.05 -1.61 -5.80
N ALA A 42 6.06 -0.74 -5.83
CA ALA A 42 6.09 0.43 -6.68
C ALA A 42 6.87 0.09 -7.94
N ASP A 43 6.14 0.00 -9.05
CA ASP A 43 6.71 -0.33 -10.35
C ASP A 43 7.33 0.89 -11.00
N THR A 44 8.58 0.75 -11.45
CA THR A 44 9.34 1.83 -12.09
C THR A 44 10.05 1.31 -13.32
N CYS A 45 9.88 2.03 -14.43
CA CYS A 45 10.69 1.81 -15.62
C CYS A 45 11.96 2.66 -15.57
N ASN A 46 13.14 1.99 -15.58
CA ASN A 46 14.45 2.65 -15.52
C ASN A 46 15.15 2.67 -16.90
N GLY A 47 14.39 2.67 -17.99
CA GLY A 47 14.88 2.52 -19.36
C GLY A 47 15.78 1.32 -19.52
N SER A 48 17.06 1.52 -19.88
CA SER A 48 18.04 0.43 -19.99
C SER A 48 18.30 -0.35 -18.70
N GLY A 49 17.91 0.21 -17.54
CA GLY A 49 17.94 -0.49 -16.25
C GLY A 49 16.82 -1.52 -16.08
N GLY A 50 15.86 -1.55 -16.99
CA GLY A 50 14.70 -2.44 -16.94
C GLY A 50 13.67 -2.05 -15.89
N CYS A 51 12.74 -2.98 -15.67
CA CYS A 51 11.74 -2.87 -14.62
C CYS A 51 12.35 -3.07 -13.22
N ALA A 52 11.93 -2.21 -12.30
CA ALA A 52 12.16 -2.38 -10.87
C ALA A 52 10.82 -2.41 -10.13
N HIS A 53 10.71 -3.33 -9.18
CA HIS A 53 9.54 -3.50 -8.30
C HIS A 53 10.04 -3.31 -6.87
N LEU A 54 9.89 -2.11 -6.33
CA LEU A 54 10.35 -1.79 -4.98
C LEU A 54 9.24 -2.02 -3.99
N ASP A 55 9.50 -2.74 -2.89
CA ASP A 55 8.52 -2.97 -1.84
C ASP A 55 7.87 -1.66 -1.39
N ALA A 56 6.53 -1.65 -1.35
CA ALA A 56 5.75 -0.60 -0.76
C ALA A 56 5.98 -0.55 0.77
N GLN A 57 5.52 0.54 1.40
CA GLN A 57 5.66 0.68 2.85
C GLN A 57 4.89 -0.44 3.56
N ASN A 58 5.57 -1.11 4.50
CA ASN A 58 4.92 -2.08 5.36
C ASN A 58 3.73 -1.44 6.10
N LEU A 59 2.69 -2.24 6.33
CA LEU A 59 1.42 -1.83 6.95
C LEU A 59 0.55 -0.89 6.10
N SER A 60 0.93 -0.59 4.85
CA SER A 60 0.02 0.11 3.93
C SER A 60 -1.06 -0.85 3.43
N CYS A 61 -2.31 -0.39 3.35
CA CYS A 61 -3.42 -1.20 2.85
C CYS A 61 -3.23 -1.58 1.38
N CYS A 62 -3.35 -2.87 1.09
CA CYS A 62 -3.27 -3.44 -0.26
C CYS A 62 -4.54 -4.16 -0.71
N GLY A 63 -5.50 -4.30 0.21
CA GLY A 63 -6.80 -4.93 -0.01
C GLY A 63 -7.64 -4.85 1.26
N ALA A 64 -8.91 -5.24 1.16
CA ALA A 64 -9.80 -5.29 2.32
C ALA A 64 -9.29 -6.35 3.32
N GLY A 65 -8.95 -5.95 4.54
CA GLY A 65 -8.39 -6.87 5.53
C GLY A 65 -6.91 -7.22 5.30
N GLN A 66 -6.18 -6.47 4.45
CA GLN A 66 -4.82 -6.83 4.04
C GLN A 66 -3.86 -5.64 3.99
N VAL A 67 -2.64 -5.88 4.47
CA VAL A 67 -1.53 -4.93 4.46
C VAL A 67 -0.32 -5.46 3.71
N CYS A 68 0.50 -4.53 3.21
CA CYS A 68 1.80 -4.86 2.66
C CYS A 68 2.79 -5.29 3.74
N TRP A 69 3.51 -6.37 3.46
CA TRP A 69 4.63 -6.82 4.26
C TRP A 69 5.68 -7.48 3.36
N SER A 70 6.86 -6.85 3.24
CA SER A 70 7.98 -7.37 2.43
C SER A 70 7.57 -7.63 0.97
N GLY A 71 6.90 -6.66 0.34
CA GLY A 71 6.50 -6.74 -1.07
C GLY A 71 5.30 -7.64 -1.35
N ALA A 72 4.65 -8.21 -0.33
CA ALA A 72 3.47 -9.07 -0.50
C ALA A 72 2.27 -8.53 0.28
N CYS A 73 1.07 -8.76 -0.26
CA CYS A 73 -0.18 -8.46 0.42
C CYS A 73 -0.53 -9.60 1.38
N THR A 74 -0.59 -9.30 2.67
CA THR A 74 -0.73 -10.27 3.76
C THR A 74 -1.91 -9.89 4.67
N PRO A 75 -2.47 -10.82 5.47
CA PRO A 75 -3.53 -10.49 6.42
C PRO A 75 -3.11 -9.34 7.33
N ALA A 76 -4.00 -8.37 7.50
CA ALA A 76 -3.75 -7.22 8.33
C ALA A 76 -3.69 -7.60 9.82
N PRO A 77 -2.95 -6.83 10.64
CA PRO A 77 -3.02 -6.95 12.09
C PRO A 77 -4.42 -6.57 12.60
N ALA A 78 -4.66 -6.79 13.90
CA ALA A 78 -5.84 -6.25 14.54
C ALA A 78 -5.74 -4.72 14.69
N GLU A 79 -6.89 -4.07 14.75
CA GLU A 79 -6.99 -2.63 14.95
C GLU A 79 -6.32 -2.18 16.26
N THR A 80 -5.75 -0.98 16.23
CA THR A 80 -5.24 -0.30 17.43
C THR A 80 -5.76 1.13 17.49
N CYS A 81 -5.93 1.66 18.69
CA CYS A 81 -6.33 3.06 18.86
C CYS A 81 -5.15 3.99 18.55
N ASP A 82 -4.91 4.27 17.27
CA ASP A 82 -3.86 5.18 16.80
C ASP A 82 -4.37 6.21 15.77
N GLY A 83 -5.67 6.15 15.42
CA GLY A 83 -6.27 7.01 14.41
C GLY A 83 -5.95 6.61 12.97
N ALA A 84 -5.38 5.43 12.75
CA ALA A 84 -5.24 4.78 11.45
C ALA A 84 -6.29 3.67 11.29
N ASP A 85 -6.30 3.06 10.11
CA ASP A 85 -7.06 1.86 9.78
C ASP A 85 -6.01 0.76 9.63
N ASN A 86 -5.68 0.09 10.73
CA ASN A 86 -4.58 -0.88 10.78
C ASN A 86 -4.99 -2.23 10.17
N ASP A 87 -6.27 -2.57 10.25
CA ASP A 87 -6.83 -3.80 9.71
C ASP A 87 -7.32 -3.68 8.26
N CYS A 88 -7.35 -2.46 7.72
CA CYS A 88 -7.72 -2.13 6.34
C CYS A 88 -9.15 -2.54 5.99
N ASP A 89 -10.09 -2.44 6.92
CA ASP A 89 -11.51 -2.71 6.69
C ASP A 89 -12.30 -1.47 6.19
N GLY A 90 -11.65 -0.31 6.18
CA GLY A 90 -12.22 0.97 5.74
C GLY A 90 -12.86 1.79 6.85
N THR A 91 -12.75 1.34 8.11
CA THR A 91 -13.13 2.07 9.30
C THR A 91 -11.90 2.33 10.17
N ILE A 92 -11.93 3.41 10.95
CA ILE A 92 -10.82 3.82 11.81
C ILE A 92 -11.25 3.60 13.25
N ASP A 93 -10.41 2.94 14.03
CA ASP A 93 -10.58 2.66 15.46
C ASP A 93 -11.97 2.06 15.82
N GLU A 94 -12.49 1.12 15.03
CA GLU A 94 -13.85 0.56 15.16
C GLU A 94 -14.08 -0.32 16.40
N GLY A 95 -12.99 -0.77 17.05
CA GLY A 95 -13.05 -1.34 18.40
C GLY A 95 -13.29 -0.31 19.53
N GLY A 96 -13.17 0.99 19.23
CA GLY A 96 -13.38 2.08 20.17
C GLY A 96 -12.60 1.92 21.48
N ASN A 97 -13.24 2.12 22.62
CA ASN A 97 -12.58 2.02 23.93
C ASN A 97 -12.07 0.61 24.25
N ALA A 98 -12.62 -0.45 23.63
CA ALA A 98 -12.16 -1.82 23.86
C ALA A 98 -10.74 -2.07 23.33
N LEU A 99 -10.26 -1.25 22.39
CA LEU A 99 -8.88 -1.27 21.91
C LEU A 99 -7.87 -0.84 23.00
N CYS A 100 -8.37 -0.23 24.07
CA CYS A 100 -7.58 0.31 25.17
C CYS A 100 -7.83 -0.41 26.50
N ASP A 101 -8.48 -1.57 26.51
CA ASP A 101 -8.71 -2.35 27.74
C ASP A 101 -7.36 -2.82 28.32
N ASP A 102 -6.96 -2.26 29.46
CA ASP A 102 -5.76 -2.66 30.20
C ASP A 102 -6.05 -3.74 31.26
N HIS A 103 -7.30 -4.20 31.31
CA HIS A 103 -7.84 -5.14 32.28
C HIS A 103 -7.79 -4.66 33.74
N ASP A 104 -7.62 -3.36 33.98
CA ASP A 104 -7.83 -2.76 35.29
C ASP A 104 -9.27 -2.27 35.42
N SER A 105 -10.07 -2.95 36.26
CA SER A 105 -11.44 -2.55 36.52
C SER A 105 -11.58 -1.17 37.20
N CYS A 106 -10.47 -0.57 37.65
CA CYS A 106 -10.41 0.72 38.31
C CYS A 106 -9.91 1.85 37.41
N THR A 107 -9.82 1.62 36.11
CA THR A 107 -9.57 2.65 35.09
C THR A 107 -10.76 2.77 34.15
N ILE A 108 -10.94 3.98 33.64
CA ILE A 108 -11.82 4.28 32.51
C ILE A 108 -10.93 4.37 31.29
N ASP A 109 -11.03 3.36 30.43
CA ASP A 109 -10.29 3.28 29.18
C ASP A 109 -11.02 4.03 28.07
N THR A 110 -10.30 4.91 27.38
CA THR A 110 -10.84 5.74 26.30
C THR A 110 -9.91 5.73 25.10
N CYS A 111 -10.47 5.44 23.92
CA CYS A 111 -9.77 5.63 22.66
C CYS A 111 -9.98 7.06 22.15
N ASN A 112 -8.88 7.79 21.92
CA ASN A 112 -8.91 9.18 21.44
C ASN A 112 -8.43 9.31 19.98
N GLY A 113 -8.58 8.26 19.18
CA GLY A 113 -8.04 8.12 17.83
C GLY A 113 -6.56 8.44 17.78
N THR A 114 -6.16 9.49 17.05
CA THR A 114 -4.76 9.96 17.01
C THR A 114 -4.16 10.32 18.38
N GLY A 115 -4.99 10.59 19.39
CA GLY A 115 -4.56 10.82 20.76
C GLY A 115 -4.20 9.55 21.54
N GLY A 116 -4.46 8.38 20.95
CA GLY A 116 -4.18 7.07 21.51
C GLY A 116 -5.07 6.69 22.69
N CYS A 117 -4.65 5.63 23.38
CA CYS A 117 -5.31 5.15 24.60
C CYS A 117 -5.07 6.07 25.79
N SER A 118 -6.14 6.33 26.54
CA SER A 118 -6.11 7.03 27.82
C SER A 118 -6.77 6.17 28.89
N HIS A 119 -6.09 6.02 30.02
CA HIS A 119 -6.55 5.28 31.19
C HIS A 119 -6.65 6.25 32.36
N VAL A 120 -7.87 6.55 32.80
CA VAL A 120 -8.12 7.51 33.87
C VAL A 120 -8.72 6.77 35.06
N PHE A 121 -8.18 6.98 36.27
CA PHE A 121 -8.69 6.32 37.47
C PHE A 121 -10.20 6.54 37.64
N ASP A 122 -10.95 5.45 37.81
CA ASP A 122 -12.39 5.50 38.07
C ASP A 122 -12.65 5.89 39.53
N PRO A 123 -13.31 7.04 39.79
CA PRO A 123 -13.65 7.47 41.14
C PRO A 123 -14.52 6.48 41.93
N ILE A 124 -15.13 5.47 41.32
CA ILE A 124 -15.91 4.46 42.05
C ILE A 124 -15.05 3.39 42.74
N CYS A 125 -13.77 3.25 42.35
CA CYS A 125 -12.82 2.26 42.86
C CYS A 125 -12.08 2.71 44.15
N GLN A 126 -12.79 3.42 45.04
CA GLN A 126 -12.24 3.94 46.31
C GLN A 126 -12.20 2.90 47.43
#